data_AF-F8N5V4-F1
#
_entry.id   AF-F8N5V4-F1
#
_cell.length_a   1.000
_cell.length_b   1.000
_cell.length_c   1.000
_cell.angle_alpha   90.00
_cell.angle_beta   90.00
_cell.angle_gamma   90.00
#
_symmetry.space_group_name_H-M   'P 1'
#
loop_
_entity.id
_entity.type
_entity.pdbx_description
1 polymer ?
#
loop_
_entity_poly.entity_id
_entity_poly.type
_entity_poly.pdbx_seq_one_letter_code
_entity_poly.pdbx_strand_id
1 'polypeptide(L)'
;MTGIKYITFVVVLFLMSACDKNEITDKLIGINPSIINLSNEQPESYFQLAKGDYNIEGFFLFYNENETPISVSIDKEIRKKEQFTITMPNGNEAKFLCKNGIILKIELGFMTLSKVGYGKYKILYNENTKQKRPFSMTIGFFVPDGISTVHILFK
;
A
#
# COMPACT_ATOMS: atom_id res chain seq x y z
N MET A 1 -22.18 -6.23 -16.29
CA MET A 1 -21.33 -6.99 -15.35
C MET A 1 -19.88 -6.80 -15.75
N THR A 2 -19.21 -5.81 -15.17
CA THR A 2 -17.84 -5.46 -15.53
C THR A 2 -16.91 -6.29 -14.66
N GLY A 3 -16.41 -7.39 -15.24
CA GLY A 3 -15.48 -8.29 -14.57
C GLY A 3 -14.20 -7.54 -14.20
N ILE A 4 -13.90 -7.52 -12.90
CA ILE A 4 -12.60 -7.07 -12.39
C ILE A 4 -11.56 -8.07 -12.90
N LYS A 5 -10.69 -7.63 -13.81
CA LYS A 5 -9.63 -8.47 -14.39
C LYS A 5 -8.46 -8.58 -13.40
N TYR A 6 -8.44 -9.65 -12.62
CA TYR A 6 -7.40 -9.96 -11.61
C TYR A 6 -6.19 -10.72 -12.17
N ILE A 7 -5.75 -10.50 -13.40
CA ILE A 7 -4.70 -11.36 -13.99
C ILE A 7 -3.75 -10.56 -14.87
N THR A 8 -2.74 -9.91 -14.26
CA THR A 8 -1.39 -9.79 -14.87
C THR A 8 -0.30 -9.34 -13.88
N PHE A 9 -0.62 -8.75 -12.72
CA PHE A 9 0.40 -8.17 -11.83
C PHE A 9 1.05 -9.16 -10.83
N VAL A 10 0.52 -10.38 -10.72
CA VAL A 10 0.94 -11.36 -9.70
C VAL A 10 2.34 -11.93 -9.96
N VAL A 11 2.80 -12.00 -11.22
CA VAL A 11 4.06 -12.68 -11.55
C VAL A 11 5.29 -11.77 -11.37
N VAL A 12 5.17 -10.46 -11.58
CA VAL A 12 6.33 -9.55 -11.53
C VAL A 12 6.78 -9.25 -10.09
N LEU A 13 5.86 -9.23 -9.12
CA LEU A 13 6.22 -9.00 -7.71
C LEU A 13 6.85 -10.21 -7.02
N PHE A 14 6.49 -11.44 -7.39
CA PHE A 14 7.13 -12.64 -6.85
C PHE A 14 8.55 -12.86 -7.41
N LEU A 15 8.81 -12.49 -8.67
CA LEU A 15 10.12 -12.69 -9.30
C LEU A 15 11.25 -11.81 -8.72
N MET A 16 10.94 -10.69 -8.05
CA MET A 16 11.97 -9.86 -7.40
C MET A 16 12.46 -10.40 -6.04
N SER A 17 11.90 -11.52 -5.55
CA SER A 17 12.43 -12.22 -4.37
C SER A 17 13.51 -13.26 -4.70
N ALA A 18 13.74 -13.53 -5.98
CA ALA A 18 14.61 -14.62 -6.45
C ALA A 18 15.84 -14.17 -7.27
N CYS A 19 16.11 -12.87 -7.39
CA CYS A 19 17.31 -12.37 -8.08
C CYS A 19 18.20 -11.58 -7.11
N ASP A 20 19.49 -11.89 -7.14
CA ASP A 20 20.59 -11.54 -6.24
C ASP A 20 20.40 -10.39 -5.23
N LYS A 21 20.66 -10.75 -3.95
CA LYS A 21 20.57 -9.88 -2.76
C LYS A 21 21.54 -8.69 -2.71
N ASN A 22 22.41 -8.49 -3.71
CA ASN A 22 23.54 -7.57 -3.59
C ASN A 22 23.70 -6.50 -4.69
N GLU A 23 22.80 -6.37 -5.69
CA GLU A 23 22.93 -5.31 -6.72
C GLU A 23 21.66 -4.47 -6.98
N ILE A 24 20.51 -4.79 -6.37
CA ILE A 24 19.24 -4.10 -6.63
C ILE A 24 18.99 -2.92 -5.67
N THR A 25 19.78 -2.82 -4.59
CA THR A 25 19.54 -1.88 -3.48
C THR A 25 19.97 -0.43 -3.73
N ASP A 26 20.84 -0.14 -4.70
CA ASP A 26 21.33 1.24 -4.95
C ASP A 26 20.48 2.04 -5.95
N LYS A 27 19.48 1.41 -6.58
CA LYS A 27 18.63 2.05 -7.60
C LYS A 27 17.23 2.43 -7.12
N LEU A 28 16.71 1.84 -6.04
CA LEU A 28 15.36 2.14 -5.58
C LEU A 28 15.34 3.41 -4.70
N ILE A 29 14.26 4.18 -4.81
CA ILE A 29 14.08 5.36 -3.96
C ILE A 29 13.84 4.89 -2.52
N GLY A 30 14.73 5.28 -1.62
CA GLY A 30 14.60 4.95 -0.20
C GLY A 30 13.30 5.51 0.40
N ILE A 31 12.70 4.77 1.32
CA ILE A 31 11.59 5.26 2.15
C ILE A 31 12.07 5.27 3.59
N ASN A 32 11.86 6.39 4.30
CA ASN A 32 12.26 6.52 5.69
C ASN A 32 11.06 6.87 6.59
N PRO A 33 10.76 6.06 7.61
CA PRO A 33 11.21 4.67 7.76
C PRO A 33 10.56 3.76 6.71
N SER A 34 11.26 2.69 6.30
CA SER A 34 10.73 1.68 5.36
C SER A 34 9.94 0.57 6.05
N ILE A 35 10.06 0.45 7.38
CA ILE A 35 9.31 -0.47 8.23
C ILE A 35 8.68 0.33 9.37
N ILE A 36 7.38 0.16 9.57
CA ILE A 36 6.60 0.88 10.57
C ILE A 36 5.87 -0.13 11.45
N ASN A 37 5.98 0.03 12.77
CA ASN A 37 5.11 -0.65 13.72
C ASN A 37 3.92 0.26 14.00
N LEU A 38 2.71 -0.29 13.93
CA LEU A 38 1.48 0.42 14.18
C LEU A 38 0.62 -0.41 15.14
N SER A 39 0.20 0.18 16.25
CA SER A 39 -0.59 -0.47 17.31
C SER A 39 -1.43 0.56 18.06
N ASN A 40 -2.09 0.16 19.14
CA ASN A 40 -2.78 1.10 20.02
C ASN A 40 -1.83 2.02 20.79
N GLU A 41 -0.67 1.51 21.20
CA GLU A 41 0.37 2.25 21.90
C GLU A 41 1.15 3.16 20.95
N GLN A 42 1.21 2.78 19.67
CA GLN A 42 1.79 3.57 18.59
C GLN A 42 0.77 3.74 17.46
N PRO A 43 -0.28 4.57 17.65
CA PRO A 43 -1.40 4.67 16.72
C PRO A 43 -1.12 5.61 15.54
N GLU A 44 0.01 6.30 15.54
CA GLU A 44 0.36 7.27 14.51
C GLU A 44 1.82 7.07 14.09
N SER A 45 2.06 7.17 12.78
CA SER A 45 3.41 7.21 12.24
C SER A 45 3.44 7.99 10.92
N TYR A 46 4.65 8.29 10.46
CA TYR A 46 4.91 8.98 9.19
C TYR A 46 5.98 8.24 8.43
N PHE A 47 5.94 8.32 7.11
CA PHE A 47 7.06 7.95 6.26
C PHE A 47 7.21 8.93 5.10
N GLN A 48 8.41 8.96 4.54
CA GLN A 48 8.76 9.84 3.45
C GLN A 48 9.61 9.13 2.40
N LEU A 49 9.27 9.35 1.13
CA LEU A 49 10.11 9.01 -0.02
C LEU A 49 11.34 9.93 -0.03
N ALA A 50 12.54 9.35 -0.14
CA ALA A 50 13.80 10.10 -0.13
C ALA A 50 13.92 11.09 -1.29
N LYS A 51 13.25 10.81 -2.41
CA LYS A 51 13.19 11.67 -3.58
C LYS A 51 11.83 11.55 -4.25
N GLY A 52 11.36 12.65 -4.83
CA GLY A 52 10.19 12.70 -5.70
C GLY A 52 8.85 12.55 -4.96
N ASP A 53 7.77 12.65 -5.74
CA ASP A 53 6.42 12.50 -5.26
C ASP A 53 5.65 11.47 -6.06
N TYR A 54 5.83 10.21 -5.68
CA TYR A 54 5.31 9.07 -6.42
C TYR A 54 3.95 8.65 -5.88
N ASN A 55 3.07 8.27 -6.81
CA ASN A 55 1.76 7.76 -6.46
C ASN A 55 1.86 6.34 -5.91
N ILE A 56 0.91 6.01 -5.04
CA ILE A 56 0.70 4.64 -4.58
C ILE A 56 0.08 3.86 -5.74
N GLU A 57 0.68 2.72 -6.07
CA GLU A 57 0.19 1.85 -7.14
C GLU A 57 -0.72 0.73 -6.63
N GLY A 58 -0.56 0.37 -5.36
CA GLY A 58 -1.31 -0.70 -4.76
C GLY A 58 -0.72 -1.11 -3.43
N PHE A 59 -1.33 -2.14 -2.85
CA PHE A 59 -0.88 -2.71 -1.60
C PHE A 59 -1.21 -4.20 -1.48
N PHE A 60 -0.48 -4.85 -0.59
CA PHE A 60 -0.68 -6.23 -0.19
C PHE A 60 -1.08 -6.27 1.29
N LEU A 61 -2.09 -7.07 1.61
CA LEU A 61 -2.49 -7.36 3.00
C LEU A 61 -2.19 -8.81 3.31
N PHE A 62 -1.42 -9.04 4.36
CA PHE A 62 -1.03 -10.37 4.82
C PHE A 62 -1.80 -10.70 6.09
N TYR A 63 -2.67 -11.71 6.02
CA TYR A 63 -3.50 -12.17 7.13
C TYR A 63 -2.92 -13.39 7.85
N ASN A 64 -2.09 -14.17 7.15
CA ASN A 64 -1.40 -15.36 7.63
C ASN A 64 -0.11 -15.52 6.80
N GLU A 65 0.98 -15.99 7.41
CA GLU A 65 2.28 -16.18 6.75
C GLU A 65 2.22 -17.20 5.60
N ASN A 66 1.29 -18.16 5.70
CA ASN A 66 1.15 -19.27 4.75
C ASN A 66 0.03 -19.06 3.71
N GLU A 67 -0.66 -17.91 3.73
CA GLU A 67 -1.75 -17.62 2.80
C GLU A 67 -1.32 -16.61 1.73
N THR A 68 -1.89 -16.74 0.53
CA THR A 68 -1.72 -15.75 -0.53
C THR A 68 -2.23 -14.38 -0.04
N PRO A 69 -1.41 -13.32 -0.10
CA PRO A 69 -1.85 -12.01 0.35
C PRO A 69 -2.97 -11.47 -0.52
N ILE A 70 -3.85 -10.68 0.07
CA ILE A 70 -4.82 -9.90 -0.70
C ILE A 70 -4.05 -8.78 -1.40
N SER A 71 -4.10 -8.79 -2.74
CA SER A 71 -3.50 -7.77 -3.59
C SER A 71 -4.55 -6.79 -4.08
N VAL A 72 -4.29 -5.50 -3.87
CA VAL A 72 -5.09 -4.41 -4.40
C VAL A 72 -4.21 -3.57 -5.31
N SER A 73 -4.55 -3.53 -6.60
CA SER A 73 -3.89 -2.69 -7.60
C SER A 73 -4.82 -1.53 -7.99
N ILE A 74 -4.24 -0.34 -8.16
CA ILE A 74 -4.99 0.89 -8.43
C ILE A 74 -4.69 1.33 -9.86
N ASP A 75 -5.62 1.00 -10.77
CA ASP A 75 -5.53 1.37 -12.18
C ASP A 75 -5.63 2.89 -12.40
N LYS A 76 -4.93 3.41 -13.41
CA LYS A 76 -4.94 4.81 -13.85
C LYS A 76 -6.35 5.35 -14.14
N GLU A 77 -7.22 4.53 -14.71
CA GLU A 77 -8.60 4.91 -15.02
C GLU A 77 -9.43 5.13 -13.75
N ILE A 78 -9.21 4.31 -12.71
CA ILE A 78 -9.93 4.46 -11.45
C ILE A 78 -9.51 5.75 -10.73
N ARG A 79 -8.25 6.17 -10.88
CA ARG A 79 -7.72 7.42 -10.31
C ARG A 79 -8.31 8.70 -10.92
N LYS A 80 -9.01 8.60 -12.05
CA LYS A 80 -9.77 9.73 -12.62
C LYS A 80 -10.98 10.11 -11.76
N LYS A 81 -11.45 9.19 -10.90
CA LYS A 81 -12.51 9.47 -9.92
C LYS A 81 -11.91 10.12 -8.69
N GLU A 82 -12.55 11.17 -8.19
CA GLU A 82 -12.12 11.82 -6.95
C GLU A 82 -12.32 10.91 -5.73
N GLN A 83 -13.35 10.05 -5.75
CA GLN A 83 -13.58 9.08 -4.69
C GLN A 83 -14.01 7.74 -5.28
N PHE A 84 -13.49 6.65 -4.73
CA PHE A 84 -13.89 5.29 -5.10
C PHE A 84 -13.66 4.30 -3.97
N THR A 85 -14.38 3.19 -4.03
CA THR A 85 -14.26 2.08 -3.09
C THR A 85 -13.88 0.81 -3.84
N ILE A 86 -12.96 0.02 -3.28
CA ILE A 86 -12.63 -1.31 -3.75
C ILE A 86 -13.05 -2.31 -2.67
N THR A 87 -13.93 -3.24 -3.02
CA THR A 87 -14.26 -4.40 -2.18
C THR A 87 -13.22 -5.49 -2.40
N MET A 88 -12.53 -5.88 -1.34
CA MET A 88 -11.50 -6.90 -1.33
C MET A 88 -12.11 -8.32 -1.29
N PRO A 89 -11.36 -9.37 -1.65
CA PRO A 89 -11.85 -10.75 -1.66
C PRO A 89 -12.41 -11.25 -0.31
N ASN A 90 -11.94 -10.70 0.81
CA ASN A 90 -12.45 -11.01 2.16
C ASN A 90 -13.70 -10.19 2.55
N GLY A 91 -14.27 -9.43 1.63
CA GLY A 91 -15.45 -8.59 1.86
C GLY A 91 -15.15 -7.24 2.52
N ASN A 92 -13.92 -6.99 2.99
CA ASN A 92 -13.55 -5.68 3.51
C ASN A 92 -13.48 -4.66 2.38
N GLU A 93 -13.65 -3.38 2.72
CA GLU A 93 -13.59 -2.28 1.76
C GLU A 93 -12.39 -1.39 2.02
N ALA A 94 -11.77 -0.91 0.93
CA ALA A 94 -10.81 0.16 0.93
C ALA A 94 -11.43 1.38 0.21
N LYS A 95 -11.52 2.51 0.91
CA LYS A 95 -12.04 3.76 0.33
C LYS A 95 -10.88 4.67 -0.01
N PHE A 96 -10.96 5.30 -1.16
CA PHE A 96 -9.89 6.13 -1.71
C PHE A 96 -10.41 7.54 -1.97
N LEU A 97 -9.58 8.52 -1.63
CA LEU A 97 -9.72 9.91 -2.06
C LEU A 97 -8.55 10.24 -2.97
N CYS A 98 -8.87 10.70 -4.17
CA CYS A 98 -7.93 11.13 -5.19
C CYS A 98 -8.19 12.57 -5.61
N LYS A 99 -7.13 13.25 -6.03
CA LYS A 99 -7.20 14.56 -6.67
C LYS A 99 -6.20 14.60 -7.81
N ASN A 100 -6.66 14.94 -9.03
CA ASN A 100 -5.83 14.99 -10.23
C ASN A 100 -5.00 13.71 -10.46
N GLY A 101 -5.60 12.55 -10.21
CA GLY A 101 -4.94 11.24 -10.36
C GLY A 101 -3.97 10.86 -9.23
N ILE A 102 -3.81 11.71 -8.20
CA ILE A 102 -2.96 11.47 -7.03
C ILE A 102 -3.82 10.96 -5.87
N ILE A 103 -3.42 9.86 -5.24
CA ILE A 103 -4.10 9.34 -4.05
C ILE A 103 -3.72 10.21 -2.84
N LEU A 104 -4.72 10.85 -2.26
CA LEU A 104 -4.59 11.68 -1.07
C LEU A 104 -4.91 10.92 0.21
N LYS A 105 -5.85 9.96 0.15
CA LYS A 105 -6.28 9.19 1.31
C LYS A 105 -6.64 7.76 0.92
N ILE A 106 -6.28 6.81 1.78
CA ILE A 106 -6.79 5.44 1.77
C ILE A 106 -7.35 5.15 3.16
N GLU A 107 -8.63 4.79 3.24
CA GLU A 107 -9.29 4.37 4.47
C GLU A 107 -9.55 2.88 4.40
N LEU A 108 -8.94 2.17 5.35
CA LEU A 108 -9.18 0.77 5.66
C LEU A 108 -9.83 0.73 7.04
N GLY A 109 -10.63 -0.30 7.34
CA GLY A 109 -11.28 -0.39 8.65
C GLY A 109 -10.28 -0.32 9.81
N PHE A 110 -9.06 -0.83 9.63
CA PHE A 110 -8.02 -0.90 10.65
C PHE A 110 -6.93 0.19 10.54
N MET A 111 -6.92 1.00 9.47
CA MET A 111 -5.96 2.11 9.35
C MET A 111 -6.40 3.17 8.36
N THR A 112 -5.84 4.36 8.46
CA THR A 112 -5.95 5.41 7.47
C THR A 112 -4.56 5.87 7.03
N LEU A 113 -4.32 5.88 5.73
CA LEU A 113 -3.14 6.48 5.12
C LEU A 113 -3.55 7.82 4.50
N SER A 114 -2.81 8.88 4.78
CA SER A 114 -3.05 10.21 4.23
C SER A 114 -1.76 10.80 3.67
N LYS A 115 -1.83 11.36 2.48
CA LYS A 115 -0.77 12.19 1.92
C LYS A 115 -0.79 13.55 2.62
N VAL A 116 0.30 13.91 3.29
CA VAL A 116 0.41 15.15 4.08
C VAL A 116 1.44 16.14 3.50
N GLY A 117 2.14 15.74 2.44
CA GLY A 117 3.08 16.60 1.74
C GLY A 117 3.73 15.89 0.55
N TYR A 118 4.67 16.58 -0.10
CA TYR A 118 5.46 16.06 -1.21
C TYR A 118 6.25 14.82 -0.73
N GLY A 119 5.93 13.65 -1.30
CA GLY A 119 6.50 12.36 -0.91
C GLY A 119 6.26 11.93 0.55
N LYS A 120 5.48 12.68 1.34
CA LYS A 120 5.27 12.44 2.78
C LYS A 120 3.86 11.95 3.08
N TYR A 121 3.81 10.91 3.88
CA TYR A 121 2.58 10.23 4.26
C TYR A 121 2.47 10.10 5.78
N LYS A 122 1.23 10.19 6.26
CA LYS A 122 0.83 9.92 7.63
C LYS A 122 0.01 8.63 7.63
N ILE A 123 0.27 7.75 8.58
CA ILE A 123 -0.58 6.60 8.87
C ILE A 123 -1.18 6.74 10.26
N LEU A 124 -2.45 6.37 10.36
CA LEU A 124 -3.21 6.32 11.60
C LEU A 124 -3.78 4.91 11.76
N TYR A 125 -3.62 4.36 12.95
CA TYR A 125 -4.25 3.14 13.38
C TYR A 125 -5.72 3.40 13.71
N ASN A 126 -6.61 2.53 13.24
CA ASN A 126 -8.03 2.60 13.57
C ASN A 126 -8.42 1.33 14.31
N GLU A 127 -8.91 1.46 15.54
CA GLU A 127 -9.57 0.35 16.23
C GLU A 127 -10.97 0.14 15.62
N ASN A 128 -11.06 -0.75 14.65
CA ASN A 128 -12.34 -1.25 14.18
C ASN A 128 -12.46 -2.74 14.48
N THR A 129 -13.28 -3.05 15.49
CA THR A 129 -13.53 -4.41 15.96
C THR A 129 -14.37 -5.25 15.00
N LYS A 130 -14.94 -4.67 13.94
CA LYS A 130 -15.80 -5.37 12.98
C LYS A 130 -15.03 -6.01 11.82
N GLN A 131 -13.79 -5.58 11.55
CA GLN A 131 -12.99 -6.12 10.45
C GLN A 131 -11.80 -6.90 11.01
N LYS A 132 -11.56 -8.10 10.46
CA LYS A 132 -10.32 -8.82 10.73
C LYS A 132 -9.14 -7.95 10.27
N ARG A 133 -8.18 -7.74 11.17
CA ARG A 133 -6.95 -7.00 10.91
C ARG A 133 -5.89 -7.93 10.31
N PRO A 134 -5.14 -7.52 9.28
CA PRO A 134 -3.96 -8.26 8.82
C PRO A 134 -2.82 -8.13 9.84
N PHE A 135 -1.84 -9.04 9.82
CA PHE A 135 -0.64 -8.89 10.65
C PHE A 135 0.36 -7.90 10.02
N SER A 136 0.35 -7.76 8.68
CA SER A 136 1.15 -6.76 7.99
C SER A 136 0.54 -6.29 6.67
N MET A 137 1.03 -5.15 6.19
CA MET A 137 0.69 -4.55 4.92
C MET A 137 1.95 -4.02 4.22
N THR A 138 2.03 -4.20 2.91
CA THR A 138 3.07 -3.59 2.07
C THR A 138 2.43 -2.62 1.09
N ILE A 139 2.90 -1.38 1.05
CA ILE A 139 2.44 -0.37 0.09
C ILE A 139 3.53 -0.16 -0.96
N GLY A 140 3.14 -0.19 -2.24
CA GLY A 140 4.07 -0.04 -3.37
C GLY A 140 3.94 1.31 -4.08
N PHE A 141 5.10 1.85 -4.45
CA PHE A 141 5.26 3.06 -5.27
C PHE A 141 6.06 2.69 -6.52
N PHE A 142 5.55 3.02 -7.71
CA PHE A 142 6.34 2.88 -8.93
C PHE A 142 7.22 4.10 -9.10
N VAL A 143 8.53 3.87 -9.06
CA VAL A 143 9.60 4.85 -9.21
C VAL A 143 10.35 4.56 -10.51
N PRO A 144 11.13 5.49 -11.07
CA PRO A 144 11.77 5.33 -12.38
C PRO A 144 12.60 4.05 -12.49
N ASP A 145 13.19 3.65 -11.36
CA ASP A 145 14.13 2.54 -11.26
C ASP A 145 13.52 1.25 -10.69
N GLY A 146 12.19 1.19 -10.49
CA GLY A 146 11.50 -0.01 -10.02
C GLY A 146 10.34 0.26 -9.07
N ILE A 147 10.18 -0.58 -8.06
CA ILE A 147 9.12 -0.46 -7.05
C ILE A 147 9.76 -0.23 -5.68
N SER A 148 9.48 0.91 -5.08
CA SER A 148 9.82 1.18 -3.68
C SER A 148 8.66 0.77 -2.79
N THR A 149 8.94 0.13 -1.65
CA THR A 149 7.92 -0.37 -0.74
C THR A 149 8.12 0.12 0.69
N VAL A 150 7.00 0.35 1.38
CA VAL A 150 6.96 0.52 2.83
C VAL A 150 6.16 -0.62 3.44
N HIS A 151 6.70 -1.19 4.51
CA HIS A 151 6.10 -2.29 5.25
C HIS A 151 5.52 -1.78 6.56
N ILE A 152 4.28 -2.14 6.84
CA ILE A 152 3.55 -1.78 8.05
C ILE A 152 3.24 -3.08 8.79
N LEU A 153 3.68 -3.17 10.04
CA LEU A 153 3.41 -4.28 10.95
C LEU A 153 2.33 -3.84 11.92
N PHE A 154 1.24 -4.61 12.00
CA PHE A 154 0.16 -4.36 12.96
C PHE A 154 0.39 -5.22 14.19
N LYS A 155 0.64 -4.57 15.33
CA LYS A 155 0.80 -5.23 16.63
C LYS A 155 -0.50 -5.12 17.42
#